data_AF-A0ABD7K844-F1
#
_entry.id   AF-A0ABD7K844-F1
#
_cell.length_a   1.000
_cell.length_b   1.000
_cell.length_c   1.000
_cell.angle_alpha   90.00
_cell.angle_beta   90.00
_cell.angle_gamma   90.00
#
_symmetry.space_group_name_H-M   'P 1'
#
loop_
_entity.id
_entity.type
_entity.pdbx_description
1 polymer ?
#
loop_
_entity_poly.entity_id
_entity_poly.type
_entity_poly.pdbx_seq_one_letter_code
_entity_poly.pdbx_strand_id
1 'polypeptide(L)'
;MTPIFLPHNALDAMDDDAAALLPPPAVQGRQQLRELRDRAIAEGAYVLLLLWPTLEWVLLAIEPPADVLVRDAVQLVPNLLANPAALQQMHDNSMRGQHLAWLQLHRPDTLH
;
A
#
# COMPACT_ATOMS: atom_id res chain seq x y z
N MET A 1 -15.12 2.69 -3.91
CA MET A 1 -15.21 2.47 -2.44
C MET A 1 -13.97 3.07 -1.79
N THR A 2 -14.01 3.46 -0.51
CA THR A 2 -12.83 4.04 0.16
C THR A 2 -12.10 2.95 0.95
N PRO A 3 -10.79 2.70 0.69
CA PRO A 3 -10.02 1.76 1.49
C PRO A 3 -9.66 2.38 2.85
N ILE A 4 -9.38 1.52 3.82
CA ILE A 4 -8.76 1.93 5.09
C ILE A 4 -7.25 1.96 4.86
N PHE A 5 -6.64 3.10 5.16
CA PHE A 5 -5.18 3.27 5.09
C PHE A 5 -4.58 2.87 6.43
N LEU A 6 -3.65 1.92 6.38
CA LEU A 6 -2.93 1.39 7.52
C LEU A 6 -1.43 1.58 7.31
N PRO A 7 -0.66 1.77 8.39
CA PRO A 7 0.79 1.79 8.29
C PRO A 7 1.34 0.42 7.85
N HIS A 8 2.49 0.39 7.17
CA HIS A 8 3.07 -0.84 6.62
C HIS A 8 3.40 -1.91 7.67
N ASN A 9 3.59 -1.51 8.94
CA ASN A 9 3.82 -2.39 10.08
C ASN A 9 2.53 -3.05 10.61
N ALA A 10 1.34 -2.64 10.13
CA ALA A 10 0.08 -3.28 10.49
C ALA A 10 0.04 -4.76 10.05
N LEU A 11 0.78 -5.13 8.99
CA LEU A 11 0.99 -6.52 8.59
C LEU A 11 1.72 -7.36 9.65
N ASP A 12 2.53 -6.73 10.49
CA ASP A 12 3.31 -7.39 11.55
C ASP A 12 2.56 -7.40 12.88
N ALA A 13 1.70 -6.39 13.11
CA ALA A 13 0.84 -6.31 14.29
C ALA A 13 -0.31 -7.34 14.29
N MET A 14 -0.59 -7.97 13.15
CA MET A 14 -1.46 -9.15 13.10
C MET A 14 -0.67 -10.34 13.65
N ASP A 15 -0.75 -10.54 14.98
CA ASP A 15 -0.03 -11.54 15.77
C ASP A 15 0.10 -12.90 15.06
N ASP A 16 1.24 -13.57 15.27
CA ASP A 16 1.47 -14.94 14.79
C ASP A 16 0.49 -15.96 15.38
N ASP A 17 -0.11 -15.67 16.54
CA ASP A 17 -1.21 -16.46 17.12
C ASP A 17 -2.51 -16.34 16.30
N ALA A 18 -2.79 -15.17 15.71
CA ALA A 18 -3.89 -15.01 14.76
C ALA A 18 -3.55 -15.68 13.41
N ALA A 19 -2.27 -15.74 13.05
CA ALA A 19 -1.80 -16.43 11.84
C ALA A 19 -1.98 -17.95 11.89
N ALA A 20 -1.87 -18.55 13.08
CA ALA A 20 -2.13 -19.97 13.31
C ALA A 20 -3.61 -20.34 13.06
N LEU A 21 -4.51 -19.37 13.13
CA LEU A 21 -5.95 -19.53 12.85
C LEU A 21 -6.31 -19.23 11.38
N LEU A 22 -5.38 -18.68 10.61
CA LEU A 22 -5.61 -18.36 9.19
C LEU A 22 -5.41 -19.61 8.32
N PRO A 23 -6.25 -19.82 7.30
CA PRO A 23 -6.05 -20.90 6.34
C PRO A 23 -4.69 -20.75 5.64
N PRO A 24 -4.01 -21.85 5.26
CA PRO A 24 -2.69 -21.84 4.63
C PRO A 24 -2.48 -20.80 3.49
N PRO A 25 -3.44 -20.60 2.55
CA PRO A 25 -3.30 -19.57 1.52
C PRO A 25 -3.24 -18.13 2.07
N ALA A 26 -3.86 -17.85 3.21
CA ALA A 26 -3.80 -16.54 3.85
C ALA A 26 -2.44 -16.30 4.54
N VAL A 27 -1.80 -17.35 5.07
CA VAL A 27 -0.43 -17.28 5.60
C VAL A 27 0.58 -17.02 4.47
N GLN A 28 0.43 -17.71 3.33
CA GLN A 28 1.27 -17.52 2.16
C GLN A 28 1.09 -16.13 1.53
N GLY A 29 -0.15 -15.67 1.40
CA GLY A 29 -0.46 -14.31 0.93
C GLY A 29 0.16 -13.23 1.84
N ARG A 30 0.11 -13.43 3.17
CA ARG A 30 0.74 -12.52 4.13
C ARG A 30 2.26 -12.45 3.97
N GLN A 31 2.92 -13.58 3.77
CA GLN A 31 4.37 -13.61 3.58
C GLN A 31 4.78 -12.93 2.27
N GLN A 32 4.04 -13.16 1.18
CA GLN A 32 4.23 -12.46 -0.09
C GLN A 32 4.06 -10.94 0.06
N LEU A 33 3.07 -10.48 0.81
CA LEU A 33 2.90 -9.05 1.10
C LEU A 33 4.08 -8.49 1.91
N ARG A 34 4.57 -9.21 2.92
CA ARG A 34 5.76 -8.79 3.68
C ARG A 34 7.00 -8.66 2.78
N GLU A 35 7.24 -9.63 1.90
CA GLU A 35 8.35 -9.58 0.95
C GLU A 35 8.24 -8.38 -0.02
N LEU A 36 7.04 -8.12 -0.55
CA LEU A 36 6.77 -6.97 -1.42
C LEU A 36 6.99 -5.63 -0.70
N ARG A 37 6.56 -5.55 0.57
CA ARG A 37 6.78 -4.37 1.42
C ARG A 37 8.27 -4.15 1.66
N ASP A 38 8.99 -5.17 2.10
CA ASP A 38 10.40 -5.05 2.46
C ASP A 38 11.24 -4.65 1.24
N ARG A 39 10.90 -5.18 0.07
CA ARG A 39 11.49 -4.77 -1.21
C ARG A 39 11.22 -3.28 -1.50
N ALA A 40 9.97 -2.83 -1.39
CA ALA A 40 9.63 -1.43 -1.65
C ALA A 40 10.34 -0.47 -0.68
N ILE A 41 10.45 -0.84 0.60
CA ILE A 41 11.21 -0.06 1.59
C ILE A 41 12.70 -0.05 1.26
N ALA A 42 13.27 -1.18 0.85
CA ALA A 42 14.68 -1.27 0.45
C ALA A 42 14.99 -0.42 -0.80
N GLU A 43 14.02 -0.25 -1.70
CA GLU A 43 14.09 0.65 -2.86
C GLU A 43 13.86 2.13 -2.47
N GLY A 44 13.59 2.43 -1.20
CA GLY A 44 13.42 3.79 -0.67
C GLY A 44 12.00 4.34 -0.74
N ALA A 45 11.02 3.50 -1.09
CA ALA A 45 9.63 3.90 -1.18
C ALA A 45 8.96 3.95 0.20
N TYR A 46 8.00 4.85 0.34
CA TYR A 46 7.10 4.93 1.48
C TYR A 46 5.96 3.96 1.27
N VAL A 47 5.77 3.02 2.19
CA VAL A 47 4.78 1.97 2.02
C VAL A 47 3.55 2.22 2.90
N LEU A 48 2.37 2.11 2.30
CA LEU A 48 1.07 2.05 2.96
C LEU A 48 0.39 0.73 2.66
N LEU A 49 -0.41 0.27 3.61
CA LEU A 49 -1.29 -0.87 3.44
C LEU A 49 -2.72 -0.36 3.28
N LEU A 50 -3.39 -0.79 2.21
CA LEU A 50 -4.77 -0.47 1.93
C LEU A 50 -5.61 -1.71 2.16
N LEU A 51 -6.54 -1.61 3.10
CA LEU A 51 -7.55 -2.63 3.35
C LEU A 51 -8.87 -2.20 2.71
N TRP A 52 -9.28 -2.92 1.68
CA TRP A 52 -10.56 -2.70 1.03
C TRP A 52 -11.71 -3.30 1.84
N PRO A 53 -12.94 -2.76 1.75
CA PRO A 53 -14.11 -3.36 2.40
C PRO A 53 -14.42 -4.78 1.92
N THR A 54 -13.91 -5.18 0.75
CA THR A 54 -13.95 -6.56 0.25
C THR A 54 -12.96 -7.50 0.95
N LEU A 55 -12.24 -7.01 1.97
CA LEU A 55 -11.14 -7.70 2.66
C LEU A 55 -9.90 -7.95 1.79
N GLU A 56 -9.81 -7.26 0.66
CA GLU A 56 -8.62 -7.27 -0.18
C GLU A 56 -7.53 -6.38 0.41
N TRP A 57 -6.31 -6.89 0.41
CA TRP A 57 -5.13 -6.20 0.90
C TRP A 57 -4.27 -5.75 -0.28
N VAL A 58 -3.89 -4.48 -0.28
CA VAL A 58 -3.03 -3.89 -1.31
C VAL A 58 -1.91 -3.11 -0.62
N LEU A 59 -0.68 -3.36 -1.05
CA LEU A 59 0.46 -2.54 -0.72
C LEU A 59 0.61 -1.43 -1.74
N LEU A 60 0.73 -0.23 -1.23
CA LEU A 60 1.03 0.96 -2.00
C LEU A 60 2.44 1.41 -1.66
N ALA A 61 3.35 1.24 -2.61
CA ALA A 61 4.67 1.84 -2.56
C ALA A 61 4.61 3.22 -3.20
N ILE A 62 5.03 4.24 -2.46
CA ILE A 62 4.99 5.63 -2.92
C ILE A 62 6.42 6.15 -3.00
N GLU A 63 6.79 6.57 -4.21
CA GLU A 63 8.05 7.27 -4.46
C GLU A 63 7.76 8.78 -4.49
N PRO A 64 8.12 9.53 -3.44
CA PRO A 64 8.05 10.98 -3.49
C PRO A 64 9.16 11.54 -4.38
N PRO A 65 9.01 12.78 -4.87
CA PRO A 65 10.09 13.49 -5.52
C PRO A 65 11.33 13.56 -4.62
N ALA A 66 12.52 13.54 -5.21
CA ALA A 66 13.80 13.46 -4.49
C ALA A 66 14.05 14.60 -3.48
N ASP A 67 13.33 15.72 -3.60
CA ASP A 67 13.43 16.89 -2.75
C ASP A 67 12.28 17.02 -1.73
N VAL A 68 11.32 16.08 -1.72
CA VAL A 68 10.22 16.05 -0.76
C VAL A 68 10.52 15.06 0.35
N LEU A 69 10.79 15.60 1.54
CA LEU A 69 11.05 14.81 2.73
C LEU A 69 9.74 14.39 3.39
N VAL A 70 9.22 13.22 2.98
CA VAL A 70 8.05 12.60 3.61
C VAL A 70 8.50 11.97 4.93
N ARG A 71 7.95 12.40 6.06
CA ARG A 71 8.30 11.77 7.37
C ARG A 71 7.46 10.53 7.66
N ASP A 72 6.25 10.51 7.11
CA ASP A 72 5.28 9.44 7.30
C ASP A 72 4.44 9.32 6.03
N ALA A 73 4.28 8.09 5.54
CA ALA A 73 3.48 7.78 4.37
C ALA A 73 2.01 8.22 4.53
N VAL A 74 1.49 8.29 5.76
CA VAL A 74 0.13 8.79 6.06
C VAL A 74 -0.09 10.22 5.56
N GLN A 75 0.98 11.04 5.47
CA GLN A 75 0.88 12.41 4.93
C GLN A 75 0.50 12.43 3.44
N LEU A 76 0.64 11.31 2.74
CA LEU A 76 0.33 11.17 1.32
C LEU A 76 -1.13 10.74 1.10
N VAL A 77 -1.85 10.31 2.15
CA VAL A 77 -3.26 9.88 2.08
C VAL A 77 -4.18 10.94 1.46
N PRO A 78 -4.10 12.23 1.80
CA PRO A 78 -4.93 13.25 1.17
C PRO A 78 -4.74 13.34 -0.35
N ASN A 79 -3.51 13.18 -0.84
CA ASN A 79 -3.19 13.21 -2.28
C ASN A 79 -3.75 11.98 -3.01
N LEU A 80 -3.80 10.82 -2.33
CA LEU A 80 -4.41 9.61 -2.84
C LEU A 80 -5.93 9.75 -2.93
N LEU A 81 -6.55 10.29 -1.87
CA LEU A 81 -7.99 10.53 -1.82
C LEU A 81 -8.45 11.55 -2.87
N ALA A 82 -7.59 12.50 -3.25
CA ALA A 82 -7.84 13.42 -4.36
C ALA A 82 -7.85 12.74 -5.74
N ASN A 83 -7.33 11.50 -5.84
CA ASN A 83 -7.21 10.74 -7.08
C ASN A 83 -7.98 9.40 -7.02
N PRO A 84 -9.34 9.43 -6.98
CA PRO A 84 -10.14 8.22 -6.82
C PRO A 84 -9.99 7.21 -7.97
N ALA A 85 -9.63 7.66 -9.17
CA ALA A 85 -9.37 6.78 -10.31
C ALA A 85 -8.16 5.87 -10.08
N ALA A 86 -7.09 6.40 -9.48
CA ALA A 86 -5.90 5.61 -9.13
C ALA A 86 -6.24 4.55 -8.08
N LEU A 87 -7.02 4.92 -7.05
CA LEU A 87 -7.50 3.97 -6.04
C LEU A 87 -8.34 2.85 -6.64
N GLN A 88 -9.26 3.17 -7.56
CA GLN A 88 -10.09 2.14 -8.21
C GLN A 88 -9.24 1.20 -9.07
N GLN A 89 -8.27 1.74 -9.82
CA GLN A 89 -7.37 0.91 -10.62
C GLN A 89 -6.50 -0.03 -9.76
N MET A 90 -6.06 0.44 -8.59
CA MET A 90 -5.36 -0.41 -7.61
C MET A 90 -6.24 -1.55 -7.11
N HIS A 91 -7.52 -1.28 -6.82
CA HIS A 91 -8.49 -2.32 -6.43
C HIS A 91 -8.69 -3.35 -7.55
N ASP A 92 -8.90 -2.89 -8.78
CA ASP A 92 -9.13 -3.79 -9.91
C ASP A 92 -7.91 -4.66 -10.22
N ASN A 93 -6.70 -4.16 -9.97
CA ASN A 93 -5.46 -4.90 -10.10
C ASN A 93 -5.27 -5.93 -8.98
N SER A 94 -5.66 -5.61 -7.74
CA SER A 94 -5.59 -6.56 -6.62
C SER A 94 -6.50 -7.76 -6.83
N MET A 95 -7.69 -7.54 -7.38
CA MET A 95 -8.61 -8.61 -7.78
C MET A 95 -8.02 -9.56 -8.85
N ARG A 96 -6.93 -9.17 -9.52
CA ARG A 96 -6.19 -9.98 -10.50
C ARG A 96 -4.88 -10.56 -9.93
N GLY A 97 -4.69 -10.50 -8.61
CA GLY A 97 -3.49 -10.99 -7.93
C GLY A 97 -2.32 -9.99 -7.89
N GLN A 98 -2.50 -8.74 -8.34
CA GLN A 98 -1.48 -7.70 -8.26
C GLN A 98 -1.69 -6.87 -6.99
N HIS A 99 -1.08 -7.34 -5.89
CA HIS A 99 -1.25 -6.73 -4.58
C HIS A 99 -0.23 -5.63 -4.26
N LEU A 100 0.75 -5.36 -5.14
CA LEU A 100 1.66 -4.23 -5.02
C LEU A 100 1.38 -3.23 -6.14
N ALA A 101 1.11 -1.99 -5.77
CA ALA A 101 1.05 -0.87 -6.70
C ALA A 101 2.12 0.15 -6.36
N TRP A 102 2.80 0.63 -7.41
CA TRP A 102 3.75 1.72 -7.33
C TRP A 102 3.07 3.01 -7.74
N LEU A 103 3.18 4.03 -6.89
CA LEU A 103 2.73 5.37 -7.21
C LEU A 103 3.93 6.32 -7.17
N GLN A 104 4.24 6.88 -8.33
CA GLN A 104 5.18 7.98 -8.43
C GLN A 104 4.43 9.29 -8.27
N LEU A 105 4.79 10.05 -7.24
CA LEU A 105 4.25 11.39 -7.07
C LEU A 105 5.09 12.33 -7.90
N HIS A 106 4.48 12.91 -8.93
CA HIS A 106 5.06 14.01 -9.68
C HIS A 106 4.58 15.34 -9.09
N ARG A 107 5.41 16.38 -9.16
CA ARG A 107 4.89 17.74 -8.94
C ARG A 107 3.82 18.01 -9.99
N PRO A 108 2.74 18.72 -9.62
CA PRO A 108 1.99 19.44 -10.64
C PRO A 108 2.99 20.40 -11.30
N ASP A 109 3.19 20.27 -12.60
CA ASP A 109 3.83 21.33 -13.37
C ASP A 109 3.00 22.59 -13.12
N THR A 110 3.49 23.48 -12.27
CA THR A 110 2.96 24.82 -12.16
C THR A 110 3.25 25.50 -13.49
N LEU A 111 2.34 25.32 -14.44
CA LEU A 111 2.29 26.11 -15.65
C LEU A 111 2.06 27.56 -15.24
N HIS A 112 3.06 28.36 -15.62
CA HIS A 112 3.19 29.80 -15.60
C HIS A 112 1.92 30.60 -15.88
#